data_AF-A0A3D6EXH8-F1
#
_entry.id   AF-A0A3D6EXH8-F1
#
_cell.length_a   1.000
_cell.length_b   1.000
_cell.length_c   1.000
_cell.angle_alpha   90.00
_cell.angle_beta   90.00
_cell.angle_gamma   90.00
#
_symmetry.space_group_name_H-M   'P 1'
#
loop_
_entity.id
_entity.type
_entity.pdbx_description
1 polymer ?
#
loop_
_entity_poly.entity_id
_entity_poly.type
_entity_poly.pdbx_seq_one_letter_code
_entity_poly.pdbx_strand_id
1 'polypeptide(L)' 'MKTTDPIADYLTRLRNAIKARHRVVEVPASNIKKEVTKVLFDKGYILNYKFEDTSNKQGN' A
#
# COMPACT_ATOMS: atom_id res chain seq x y z
N MET A 1 10.65 -5.07 14.62
CA MET A 1 10.71 -6.25 13.72
C MET A 1 11.05 -5.73 12.33
N LYS A 2 12.25 -6.04 11.80
CA LYS A 2 12.64 -5.59 10.45
C LYS A 2 11.76 -6.33 9.44
N THR A 3 11.00 -5.60 8.64
CA THR A 3 10.25 -6.17 7.51
C THR A 3 11.26 -6.65 6.48
N THR A 4 11.45 -7.97 6.37
CA THR A 4 12.39 -8.58 5.41
C THR A 4 11.94 -8.40 3.96
N ASP A 5 10.62 -8.32 3.74
CA ASP A 5 10.03 -8.08 2.43
C ASP A 5 8.92 -7.01 2.51
N PRO A 6 9.23 -5.76 2.12
CA PRO A 6 8.26 -4.67 2.05
C PRO A 6 7.09 -4.90 1.08
N ILE A 7 7.26 -5.73 0.05
CA ILE A 7 6.21 -6.04 -0.94
C ILE A 7 5.24 -7.07 -0.36
N ALA A 8 5.76 -8.14 0.26
CA ALA A 8 4.92 -9.14 0.91
C ALA A 8 4.08 -8.52 2.04
N ASP A 9 4.64 -7.60 2.82
CA ASP A 9 3.92 -6.84 3.84
C ASP A 9 2.79 -5.99 3.22
N TYR A 10 3.08 -5.27 2.14
CA TYR A 10 2.09 -4.48 1.40
C TYR A 10 0.89 -5.33 0.92
N LEU A 11 1.17 -6.46 0.25
CA LEU A 11 0.12 -7.35 -0.25
C LEU A 11 -0.67 -8.01 0.89
N THR A 12 0.01 -8.35 1.99
CA THR A 12 -0.64 -8.92 3.18
C THR A 12 -1.60 -7.91 3.81
N ARG A 13 -1.21 -6.64 3.92
CA ARG A 13 -2.07 -5.57 4.44
C ARG A 13 -3.30 -5.36 3.56
N LEU A 14 -3.13 -5.34 2.23
CA LEU A 14 -4.24 -5.24 1.28
C LEU A 14 -5.21 -6.41 1.42
N ARG A 15 -4.70 -7.65 1.45
CA ARG A 15 -5.50 -8.86 1.63
C ARG A 15 -6.31 -8.83 2.94
N ASN A 16 -5.67 -8.44 4.03
CA ASN A 16 -6.32 -8.38 5.34
C ASN A 16 -7.41 -7.31 5.37
N ALA A 17 -7.17 -6.17 4.75
CA ALA A 17 -8.17 -5.11 4.64
C ALA A 17 -9.39 -5.52 3.80
N ILE A 18 -9.17 -6.24 2.69
CA ILE A 18 -10.26 -6.81 1.88
C ILE A 18 -11.09 -7.80 2.72
N LYS A 19 -10.42 -8.69 3.46
CA LYS A 19 -11.10 -9.64 4.36
C LYS A 19 -11.90 -8.94 5.46
N ALA A 20 -11.38 -7.83 5.99
CA ALA A 20 -12.06 -6.98 6.98
C ALA A 20 -13.12 -6.04 6.37
N ARG A 21 -13.33 -6.09 5.04
CA ARG A 21 -14.25 -5.22 4.29
C ARG A 21 -13.96 -3.72 4.45
N HIS A 22 -12.70 -3.35 4.66
CA HIS A 22 -12.30 -1.94 4.64
C HIS A 22 -12.35 -1.38 3.22
N ARG A 23 -12.97 -0.21 3.06
CA ARG A 23 -13.10 0.47 1.76
C ARG A 23 -11.82 1.23 1.37
N VAL A 24 -11.00 1.59 2.35
CA VAL A 24 -9.78 2.38 2.18
C VAL A 24 -8.68 1.76 3.05
N VAL A 25 -7.44 1.77 2.56
CA VAL A 25 -6.26 1.22 3.24
C VAL A 25 -5.11 2.19 3.11
N GLU A 26 -4.49 2.51 4.24
CA GLU A 26 -3.30 3.34 4.29
C GLU A 26 -2.03 2.47 4.41
N VAL A 27 -1.06 2.72 3.55
CA VAL A 27 0.20 1.98 3.52
C VAL A 27 1.38 2.95 3.36
N PRO A 28 2.50 2.75 4.09
CA PRO A 28 3.68 3.58 3.93
C PRO A 28 4.18 3.56 2.49
N ALA A 29 4.42 4.75 1.94
CA ALA A 29 4.86 4.90 0.57
C ALA A 29 6.34 4.49 0.41
N SER A 30 6.63 3.75 -0.65
CA SER A 30 7.96 3.44 -1.14
C SER A 30 7.90 3.43 -2.66
N ASN A 31 9.00 3.78 -3.35
CA ASN A 31 9.02 3.85 -4.82
C ASN A 31 8.48 2.56 -5.47
N ILE A 32 8.86 1.39 -4.94
CA ILE A 32 8.38 0.10 -5.45
C ILE A 32 6.87 -0.07 -5.22
N LYS A 33 6.38 0.26 -4.01
CA LYS A 33 4.95 0.15 -3.69
C LYS A 33 4.09 1.10 -4.54
N LYS A 34 4.62 2.26 -4.92
CA LYS A 34 3.97 3.20 -5.84
C LYS A 34 3.77 2.55 -7.21
N GLU A 35 4.80 1.92 -7.78
CA GLU A 35 4.69 1.21 -9.06
C GLU A 35 3.73 0.02 -9.00
N VAL A 36 3.78 -0.78 -7.93
CA VAL A 36 2.81 -1.88 -7.73
C VAL A 36 1.38 -1.36 -7.67
N THR A 37 1.14 -0.25 -6.95
CA THR A 37 -0.19 0.36 -6.85
C THR A 37 -0.70 0.85 -8.21
N LYS A 38 0.16 1.45 -9.04
CA LYS A 38 -0.18 1.84 -10.41
C LYS A 38 -0.61 0.65 -11.25
N VAL A 39 0.17 -0.44 -11.22
CA VAL A 39 -0.17 -1.67 -11.97
C VAL A 39 -1.51 -2.26 -11.51
N LEU A 40 -1.78 -2.25 -10.21
CA LEU A 40 -3.07 -2.71 -9.67
C LEU A 40 -4.23 -1.84 -10.17
N PHE A 41 -4.04 -0.53 -10.30
CA PHE A 41 -5.01 0.38 -10.86
C PHE A 41 -5.21 0.16 -12.36
N ASP A 42 -4.13 0.05 -13.13
CA ASP A 42 -4.17 -0.15 -14.58
C ASP A 42 -4.87 -1.47 -14.96
N LYS A 43 -4.76 -2.49 -14.10
CA LYS A 43 -5.45 -3.77 -14.27
C LYS A 43 -6.88 -3.79 -13.72
N GLY A 44 -7.35 -2.70 -13.12
CA GLY A 44 -8.70 -2.56 -12.58
C GLY A 44 -8.95 -3.28 -11.24
N TYR A 45 -7.90 -3.66 -10.50
CA TYR A 45 -8.05 -4.28 -9.18
C TYR A 45 -8.38 -3.27 -8.08
N ILE A 46 -7.99 -2.01 -8.25
CA ILE A 46 -8.32 -0.91 -7.34
C ILE A 46 -9.01 0.21 -8.10
N LEU A 47 -9.97 0.87 -7.46
CA LEU A 47 -10.79 1.91 -8.08
C LEU A 47 -10.11 3.28 -8.09
N ASN A 48 -9.32 3.58 -7.06
CA ASN A 48 -8.63 4.85 -6.93
C ASN A 48 -7.47 4.71 -5.93
N TYR A 49 -6.46 5.57 -6.06
CA TYR A 49 -5.37 5.70 -5.10
C TYR A 49 -4.94 7.17 -5.00
N LYS A 50 -4.44 7.56 -3.83
CA LYS A 50 -3.84 8.89 -3.59
C LYS A 50 -2.49 8.70 -2.94
N PHE A 51 -1.49 9.43 -3.42
CA PHE A 51 -0.22 9.55 -2.71
C PHE A 51 -0.26 10.82 -1.89
N GLU A 52 -0.12 10.68 -0.57
CA GLU A 52 0.07 11.82 0.33
C GLU A 52 1.55 11.89 0.67
N ASP A 53 2.21 12.98 0.27
CA ASP A 53 3.55 13.28 0.75
C ASP A 53 3.42 13.86 2.16
N THR A 54 3.30 12.97 3.14
CA THR A 54 3.47 13.36 4.54
C THR A 54 4.90 13.82 4.72
N SER A 55 5.11 15.13 4.88
CA SER A 55 6.40 15.75 5.22
C SER A 55 6.98 15.24 6.55
N ASN A 56 6.20 14.48 7.31
CA ASN A 56 6.65 13.73 8.47
C ASN A 56 7.33 12.44 8.04
N LYS A 57 8.66 12.46 8.17
CA LYS A 57 9.54 11.28 8.27
C LYS A 57 8.89 10.24 9.18
N GLN A 58 8.18 9.27 8.62
CA GLN A 58 7.71 8.11 9.38
C GLN A 58 8.91 7.19 9.60
N GLY A 59 9.55 7.35 10.75
CA GLY A 59 10.59 6.46 11.28
C GLY A 59 11.30 7.06 12.49
N ASN A 60 10.71 6.94 13.68
CA ASN A 60 11.45 6.68 14.92
C ASN A 60 11.41 5.16 15.17
#